data_AF-A0A6C7XIT0-F1
#
_entry.id   AF-A0A6C7XIT0-F1
#
_cell.length_a   1.000
_cell.length_b   1.000
_cell.length_c   1.000
_cell.angle_alpha   90.00
_cell.angle_beta   90.00
_cell.angle_gamma   90.00
#
_symmetry.space_group_name_H-M   'P 1'
#
loop_
_entity.id
_entity.type
_entity.pdbx_description
1 polymer ?
#
loop_
_entity_poly.entity_id
_entity_poly.type
_entity_poly.pdbx_seq_one_letter_code
_entity_poly.pdbx_strand_id
1 'polypeptide(L)'
;MNLILRAAFACEDNNNDFSILDYLFDEYGLSLKDPKYNFAFHDMKYIKEANEKYILMEEVEDDPCIYQNALIYDYILNADNPNSQIIKYLVNRGAKFEVHDEGYSGRTPMHFWARRNNYELLELAIKGGANVDMQTLLDPKSEYNETLLFEAVKEAETYRVTQLLIELGANVNFITPTSPLDNAKGSRNKKLLKDAGAMTSAQLDKKYNIYWDSEECEKDESYMEKYCKLLNDAIKKAKESE
;
A
#
# COMPACT_ATOMS: atom_id res chain seq x y z
N MET A 1 11.27 -8.76 20.72
CA MET A 1 9.83 -8.64 20.41
C MET A 1 9.21 -7.48 21.21
N ASN A 2 8.59 -6.53 20.53
CA ASN A 2 7.94 -5.35 21.12
C ASN A 2 6.77 -5.76 22.05
N LEU A 3 6.46 -4.96 23.09
CA LEU A 3 5.37 -5.23 24.03
C LEU A 3 4.00 -5.36 23.36
N ILE A 4 3.72 -4.53 22.34
CA ILE A 4 2.45 -4.54 21.61
C ILE A 4 2.32 -5.84 20.81
N LEU A 5 3.40 -6.34 20.20
CA LEU A 5 3.41 -7.60 19.48
C LEU A 5 3.19 -8.80 20.40
N ARG A 6 3.79 -8.79 21.60
CA ARG A 6 3.54 -9.83 22.62
C ARG A 6 2.07 -9.87 23.01
N ALA A 7 1.47 -8.70 23.22
CA ALA A 7 0.05 -8.60 23.52
C ALA A 7 -0.82 -9.04 22.32
N ALA A 8 -0.46 -8.68 21.09
CA ALA A 8 -1.16 -9.12 19.89
C ALA A 8 -1.12 -10.65 19.72
N PHE A 9 0.02 -11.29 19.93
CA PHE A 9 0.12 -12.76 19.90
C PHE A 9 -0.70 -13.39 21.04
N ALA A 10 -0.68 -12.80 22.24
CA ALA A 10 -1.51 -13.27 23.33
C ALA A 10 -3.02 -13.15 23.01
N CYS A 11 -3.48 -12.12 22.29
CA CYS A 11 -4.86 -12.01 21.85
C CYS A 11 -5.24 -13.16 20.91
N GLU A 12 -4.34 -13.53 20.00
CA GLU A 12 -4.54 -14.64 19.06
C GLU A 12 -4.73 -15.98 19.80
N ASP A 13 -3.83 -16.28 20.74
CA ASP A 13 -3.90 -17.49 21.56
C ASP A 13 -5.16 -17.57 22.42
N ASN A 14 -5.79 -16.42 22.71
CA ASN A 14 -6.94 -16.29 23.58
C ASN A 14 -8.22 -15.88 22.82
N ASN A 15 -8.43 -16.40 21.60
CA ASN A 15 -9.66 -16.20 20.81
C ASN A 15 -10.03 -14.72 20.58
N ASN A 16 -9.04 -13.88 20.27
CA ASN A 16 -9.17 -12.44 20.11
C ASN A 16 -9.69 -11.73 21.38
N ASP A 17 -9.30 -12.19 22.56
CA ASP A 17 -9.46 -11.42 23.80
C ASP A 17 -8.51 -10.21 23.79
N PHE A 18 -9.07 -9.03 23.52
CA PHE A 18 -8.33 -7.77 23.44
C PHE A 18 -8.00 -7.14 24.78
N SER A 19 -8.38 -7.73 25.93
CA SER A 19 -8.25 -7.11 27.26
C SER A 19 -6.83 -6.65 27.58
N ILE A 20 -5.81 -7.41 27.17
CA ILE A 20 -4.40 -7.02 27.38
C ILE A 20 -4.01 -5.82 26.52
N LEU A 21 -4.50 -5.75 25.28
CA LEU A 21 -4.26 -4.59 24.42
C LEU A 21 -5.06 -3.38 24.90
N ASP A 22 -6.29 -3.56 25.38
CA ASP A 22 -7.08 -2.48 25.98
C ASP A 22 -6.37 -1.92 27.21
N TYR A 23 -5.89 -2.77 28.12
CA TYR A 23 -5.07 -2.31 29.25
C TYR A 23 -3.86 -1.50 28.78
N LEU A 24 -3.13 -1.99 27.78
CA LEU A 24 -1.92 -1.31 27.29
C LEU A 24 -2.20 0.07 26.68
N PHE A 25 -3.30 0.23 25.96
CA PHE A 25 -3.63 1.50 25.32
C PHE A 25 -4.42 2.45 26.23
N ASP A 26 -5.36 1.94 27.02
CA ASP A 26 -6.30 2.75 27.80
C ASP A 26 -5.81 3.04 29.21
N GLU A 27 -5.13 2.09 29.86
CA GLU A 27 -4.66 2.24 31.25
C GLU A 27 -3.16 2.57 31.31
N TYR A 28 -2.34 1.82 30.58
CA TYR A 28 -0.89 2.03 30.54
C TYR A 28 -0.50 3.24 29.66
N GLY A 29 -1.40 3.70 28.78
CA GLY A 29 -1.26 4.93 28.02
C GLY A 29 -0.37 4.83 26.78
N LEU A 30 -0.23 3.63 26.18
CA LEU A 30 0.38 3.53 24.86
C LEU A 30 -0.46 4.27 23.81
N SER A 31 0.19 4.72 22.73
CA SER A 31 -0.50 5.38 21.62
C SER A 31 0.23 5.11 20.32
N LEU A 32 -0.46 4.60 19.30
CA LEU A 32 0.11 4.43 17.94
C LEU A 32 -0.11 5.65 17.05
N LYS A 33 -0.69 6.72 17.57
CA LYS A 33 -0.88 7.97 16.81
C LYS A 33 0.44 8.66 16.48
N ASP A 34 1.45 8.44 17.30
CA ASP A 34 2.80 8.92 17.04
C ASP A 34 3.52 7.92 16.11
N PRO A 35 3.99 8.36 14.93
CA PRO A 35 4.68 7.52 13.94
C PRO A 35 5.77 6.63 14.51
N LYS A 36 6.46 7.06 15.58
CA LYS A 36 7.54 6.29 16.20
C LYS A 36 7.12 4.93 16.76
N TYR A 37 5.83 4.74 17.05
CA TYR A 37 5.29 3.48 17.57
C TYR A 37 4.71 2.56 16.49
N ASN A 38 4.70 2.98 15.23
CA ASN A 38 4.40 2.10 14.10
C ASN A 38 5.51 1.08 13.83
N PHE A 39 6.58 1.11 14.62
CA PHE A 39 7.71 0.21 14.51
C PHE A 39 7.93 -0.63 15.77
N ALA A 40 8.28 -1.88 15.55
CA ALA A 40 8.75 -2.84 16.52
C ALA A 40 10.23 -2.60 16.89
N PHE A 41 10.58 -1.40 17.37
CA PHE A 41 11.95 -1.16 17.84
C PHE A 41 12.28 -1.96 19.11
N HIS A 42 13.48 -2.54 19.16
CA HIS A 42 14.04 -3.16 20.37
C HIS A 42 14.81 -2.16 21.24
N ASP A 43 15.25 -1.03 20.68
CA ASP A 43 15.95 0.04 21.38
C ASP A 43 15.32 1.41 21.04
N MET A 44 14.92 2.16 22.07
CA MET A 44 14.11 3.39 21.97
C MET A 44 14.90 4.64 21.52
N LYS A 45 16.20 4.50 21.21
CA LYS A 45 17.11 5.63 20.95
C LYS A 45 16.91 6.31 19.58
N TYR A 46 16.39 5.60 18.57
CA TYR A 46 16.30 6.07 17.16
C TYR A 46 14.96 6.73 16.80
N ILE A 47 14.12 6.95 17.79
CA ILE A 47 12.68 7.24 17.63
C ILE A 47 12.39 8.71 17.25
N LYS A 48 13.36 9.63 17.37
CA LYS A 48 13.09 11.08 17.38
C LYS A 48 12.90 11.73 15.99
N GLU A 49 13.03 10.98 14.90
CA GLU A 49 13.15 11.54 13.53
C GLU A 49 12.07 11.05 12.53
N ALA A 50 11.09 10.24 12.94
CA ALA A 50 10.04 9.74 12.02
C ALA A 50 8.90 10.76 11.82
N ASN A 51 8.93 11.48 10.71
CA ASN A 51 8.08 12.64 10.41
C ASN A 51 6.61 12.34 10.02
N GLU A 52 5.78 13.38 10.14
CA GLU A 52 4.35 13.40 9.85
C GLU A 52 4.05 13.57 8.35
N LYS A 53 3.69 12.47 7.68
CA LYS A 53 2.56 12.33 6.72
C LYS A 53 2.65 10.97 6.02
N TYR A 54 3.87 10.50 5.80
CA TYR A 54 4.25 9.14 5.38
C TYR A 54 5.42 8.72 6.26
N ILE A 55 5.41 7.48 6.76
CA ILE A 55 6.53 7.03 7.59
C ILE A 55 7.63 6.55 6.65
N LEU A 56 8.47 7.50 6.25
CA LEU A 56 9.73 7.27 5.56
C LEU A 56 10.75 6.77 6.61
N MET A 57 11.44 5.67 6.32
CA MET A 57 12.42 5.05 7.22
C MET A 57 13.84 5.32 6.71
N GLU A 58 14.62 6.14 7.43
CA GLU A 58 16.04 6.34 7.15
C GLU A 58 16.82 5.02 7.29
N GLU A 59 17.79 4.83 6.40
CA GLU A 59 18.67 3.66 6.33
C GLU A 59 19.34 3.42 7.69
N VAL A 60 18.98 2.33 8.37
CA VAL A 60 19.77 1.82 9.47
C VAL A 60 20.92 1.06 8.85
N GLU A 61 22.16 1.53 9.06
CA GLU A 61 23.37 0.85 8.59
C GLU A 61 23.27 -0.67 8.89
N ASP A 62 23.42 -1.48 7.85
CA ASP A 62 23.53 -2.96 7.85
C ASP A 62 22.25 -3.84 7.79
N ASP A 63 21.04 -3.32 7.52
CA ASP A 63 19.86 -4.19 7.25
C ASP A 63 18.99 -3.73 6.05
N PRO A 64 18.98 -4.46 4.92
CA PRO A 64 18.15 -4.10 3.76
C PRO A 64 16.64 -4.36 3.94
N CYS A 65 16.20 -4.96 5.06
CA CYS A 65 14.81 -5.39 5.27
C CYS A 65 14.10 -4.64 6.40
N ILE A 66 14.35 -3.35 6.54
CA ILE A 66 13.81 -2.44 7.57
C ILE A 66 12.28 -2.51 7.73
N TYR A 67 11.52 -2.89 6.70
CA TYR A 67 10.07 -3.07 6.78
C TYR A 67 9.61 -4.28 7.63
N GLN A 68 10.50 -5.22 7.96
CA GLN A 68 10.24 -6.26 8.96
C GLN A 68 9.99 -5.65 10.34
N ASN A 69 10.49 -4.44 10.60
CA ASN A 69 10.31 -3.76 11.87
C ASN A 69 9.02 -2.93 11.93
N ALA A 70 8.17 -2.91 10.92
CA ALA A 70 6.90 -2.20 11.00
C ALA A 70 5.84 -3.07 11.68
N LEU A 71 5.16 -2.54 12.71
CA LEU A 71 4.34 -3.27 13.67
C LEU A 71 3.33 -4.23 13.02
N ILE A 72 2.57 -3.74 12.03
CA ILE A 72 1.56 -4.58 11.36
C ILE A 72 2.22 -5.66 10.51
N TYR A 73 3.29 -5.31 9.81
CA TYR A 73 3.99 -6.24 8.92
C TYR A 73 4.73 -7.31 9.70
N ASP A 74 5.35 -6.96 10.82
CA ASP A 74 5.95 -7.91 11.75
C ASP A 74 4.90 -8.89 12.28
N TYR A 75 3.75 -8.38 12.74
CA TYR A 75 2.64 -9.23 13.17
C TYR A 75 2.18 -10.20 12.06
N ILE A 76 1.95 -9.69 10.85
CA ILE A 76 1.51 -10.51 9.70
C ILE A 76 2.52 -11.61 9.36
N LEU A 77 3.83 -11.33 9.47
CA LEU A 77 4.88 -12.26 9.05
C LEU A 77 5.29 -13.27 10.14
N ASN A 78 5.12 -12.93 11.41
CA ASN A 78 5.67 -13.69 12.53
C ASN A 78 4.62 -14.32 13.46
N ALA A 79 3.33 -13.98 13.33
CA ALA A 79 2.29 -14.67 14.09
C ALA A 79 2.03 -16.07 13.51
N ASP A 80 1.62 -17.02 14.36
CA ASP A 80 1.32 -18.40 13.94
C ASP A 80 0.03 -18.46 13.10
N ASN A 81 -0.95 -17.61 13.40
CA ASN A 81 -2.22 -17.49 12.69
C ASN A 81 -2.68 -16.01 12.60
N PRO A 82 -1.96 -15.18 11.81
CA PRO A 82 -2.23 -13.76 11.73
C PRO A 82 -3.64 -13.53 11.17
N ASN A 83 -4.46 -12.76 11.88
CA ASN A 83 -5.86 -12.56 11.48
C ASN A 83 -6.26 -11.08 11.40
N SER A 84 -7.23 -10.78 10.54
CA SER A 84 -7.61 -9.42 10.19
C SER A 84 -8.25 -8.64 11.35
N GLN A 85 -8.75 -9.31 12.40
CA GLN A 85 -9.38 -8.61 13.54
C GLN A 85 -8.34 -7.93 14.41
N ILE A 86 -7.22 -8.60 14.70
CA ILE A 86 -6.09 -8.02 15.45
C ILE A 86 -5.47 -6.87 14.65
N ILE A 87 -5.25 -7.08 13.35
CA ILE A 87 -4.72 -6.03 12.46
C ILE A 87 -5.64 -4.81 12.47
N LYS A 88 -6.96 -5.01 12.30
CA LYS A 88 -7.95 -3.94 12.32
C LYS A 88 -8.00 -3.23 13.67
N TYR A 89 -7.87 -3.96 14.78
CA TYR A 89 -7.75 -3.36 16.11
C TYR A 89 -6.52 -2.44 16.19
N LEU A 90 -5.35 -2.91 15.76
CA LEU A 90 -4.13 -2.10 15.77
C LEU A 90 -4.26 -0.85 14.88
N VAL A 91 -4.84 -0.99 13.69
CA VAL A 91 -5.14 0.14 12.79
C VAL A 91 -6.06 1.16 13.48
N ASN A 92 -7.13 0.70 14.15
CA ASN A 92 -8.03 1.59 14.90
C ASN A 92 -7.33 2.30 16.05
N ARG A 93 -6.26 1.73 16.61
CA ARG A 93 -5.41 2.36 17.63
C ARG A 93 -4.35 3.32 17.04
N GLY A 94 -4.23 3.39 15.71
CA GLY A 94 -3.35 4.31 14.98
C GLY A 94 -2.26 3.64 14.15
N ALA A 95 -2.22 2.30 14.10
CA ALA A 95 -1.22 1.59 13.31
C ALA A 95 -1.37 1.88 11.80
N LYS A 96 -0.26 2.03 11.08
CA LYS A 96 -0.25 2.36 9.65
C LYS A 96 0.40 1.27 8.79
N PHE A 97 -0.16 1.07 7.60
CA PHE A 97 0.45 0.25 6.54
C PHE A 97 1.40 1.05 5.62
N GLU A 98 1.28 2.38 5.59
CA GLU A 98 2.10 3.29 4.77
C GLU A 98 3.49 3.48 5.38
N VAL A 99 4.28 2.40 5.34
CA VAL A 99 5.68 2.36 5.72
C VAL A 99 6.49 2.05 4.47
N HIS A 100 7.26 3.03 4.01
CA HIS A 100 8.01 2.97 2.77
C HIS A 100 9.50 2.75 3.03
N ASP A 101 10.17 2.00 2.16
CA ASP A 101 11.63 2.02 2.12
C ASP A 101 12.13 3.37 1.57
N GLU A 102 13.18 3.94 2.17
CA GLU A 102 13.85 5.13 1.61
C GLU A 102 14.93 4.78 0.57
N GLY A 103 15.41 3.53 0.55
CA GLY A 103 16.63 3.17 -0.18
C GLY A 103 16.44 2.54 -1.57
N TYR A 104 15.31 1.88 -1.87
CA TYR A 104 15.24 1.00 -3.03
C TYR A 104 14.14 1.34 -4.04
N SER A 105 13.00 1.90 -3.61
CA SER A 105 11.90 2.27 -4.52
C SER A 105 10.70 2.96 -3.88
N GLY A 106 10.76 3.38 -2.62
CA GLY A 106 9.56 3.93 -1.96
C GLY A 106 8.42 2.92 -1.88
N ARG A 107 8.74 1.63 -1.91
CA ARG A 107 7.75 0.55 -1.87
C ARG A 107 7.41 0.20 -0.43
N THR A 108 6.18 -0.22 -0.23
CA THR A 108 5.74 -0.88 1.02
C THR A 108 5.80 -2.41 0.85
N PRO A 109 5.81 -3.21 1.93
CA PRO A 109 5.74 -4.68 1.85
C PRO A 109 4.60 -5.20 0.97
N MET A 110 3.46 -4.51 0.96
CA MET A 110 2.32 -4.87 0.13
C MET A 110 2.65 -4.85 -1.37
N HIS A 111 3.53 -3.95 -1.84
CA HIS A 111 3.97 -3.92 -3.23
C HIS A 111 4.81 -5.16 -3.58
N PHE A 112 5.67 -5.59 -2.66
CA PHE A 112 6.44 -6.83 -2.84
C PHE A 112 5.55 -8.06 -2.86
N TRP A 113 4.53 -8.11 -1.99
CA TRP A 113 3.54 -9.19 -2.01
C TRP A 113 2.76 -9.22 -3.32
N ALA A 114 2.35 -8.05 -3.82
CA ALA A 114 1.64 -7.95 -5.08
C ALA A 114 2.49 -8.48 -6.25
N ARG A 115 3.75 -8.05 -6.35
CA ARG A 115 4.71 -8.49 -7.37
C ARG A 115 5.07 -9.97 -7.29
N ARG A 116 5.06 -10.55 -6.08
CA ARG A 116 5.41 -11.97 -5.84
C ARG A 116 4.20 -12.92 -5.85
N ASN A 117 3.01 -12.42 -6.18
CA ASN A 117 1.76 -13.17 -6.18
C ASN A 117 1.34 -13.72 -4.80
N ASN A 118 1.75 -13.06 -3.70
CA ASN A 118 1.42 -13.45 -2.33
C ASN A 118 0.03 -12.92 -1.96
N TYR A 119 -1.02 -13.50 -2.53
CA TYR A 119 -2.39 -12.99 -2.39
C TYR A 119 -2.94 -13.17 -0.97
N GLU A 120 -2.54 -14.18 -0.21
CA GLU A 120 -3.01 -14.40 1.17
C GLU A 120 -2.59 -13.27 2.11
N LEU A 121 -1.32 -12.85 2.06
CA LEU A 121 -0.81 -11.75 2.89
C LEU A 121 -1.48 -10.42 2.50
N LEU A 122 -1.70 -10.22 1.20
CA LEU A 122 -2.33 -9.02 0.68
C LEU A 122 -3.81 -8.95 1.06
N GLU A 123 -4.53 -10.07 0.96
CA GLU A 123 -5.92 -10.19 1.39
C GLU A 123 -6.06 -9.90 2.88
N LEU A 124 -5.18 -10.49 3.70
CA LEU A 124 -5.16 -10.28 5.13
C LEU A 124 -4.96 -8.79 5.49
N ALA A 125 -3.97 -8.13 4.86
CA ALA A 125 -3.70 -6.71 5.08
C ALA A 125 -4.89 -5.82 4.67
N ILE A 126 -5.47 -6.04 3.48
CA ILE A 126 -6.59 -5.22 2.99
C ILE A 126 -7.85 -5.45 3.84
N LYS A 127 -8.17 -6.70 4.22
CA LYS A 127 -9.25 -6.99 5.17
C LYS A 127 -9.00 -6.41 6.56
N GLY A 128 -7.73 -6.25 6.93
CA GLY A 128 -7.28 -5.57 8.14
C GLY A 128 -7.36 -4.03 8.08
N GLY A 129 -7.71 -3.45 6.93
CA GLY A 129 -7.89 -2.01 6.75
C GLY A 129 -6.81 -1.32 5.93
N ALA A 130 -5.90 -2.06 5.29
CA ALA A 130 -4.96 -1.46 4.35
C ALA A 130 -5.68 -0.88 3.12
N ASN A 131 -5.13 0.21 2.57
CA ASN A 131 -5.63 0.79 1.33
C ASN A 131 -5.35 -0.15 0.15
N VAL A 132 -6.39 -0.56 -0.57
CA VAL A 132 -6.29 -1.41 -1.77
C VAL A 132 -5.58 -0.70 -2.93
N ASP A 133 -5.65 0.64 -2.97
CA ASP A 133 -4.96 1.49 -3.94
C ASP A 133 -3.68 2.10 -3.33
N MET A 134 -3.02 1.38 -2.41
CA MET A 134 -1.74 1.81 -1.84
C MET A 134 -0.73 2.06 -2.96
N GLN A 135 -0.09 3.21 -2.89
CA GLN A 135 0.85 3.73 -3.88
C GLN A 135 2.28 3.61 -3.35
N THR A 136 3.24 3.47 -4.27
CA THR A 136 4.65 3.69 -3.97
C THR A 136 4.91 5.16 -3.61
N LEU A 137 6.14 5.47 -3.21
CA LEU A 137 6.64 6.82 -2.99
C LEU A 137 8.04 6.95 -3.62
N LEU A 138 8.11 6.77 -4.95
CA LEU A 138 9.37 6.63 -5.69
C LEU A 138 10.22 7.91 -5.62
N ASP A 139 9.56 9.06 -5.73
CA ASP A 139 10.13 10.38 -5.49
C ASP A 139 9.10 11.18 -4.66
N PRO A 140 9.43 11.61 -3.43
CA PRO A 140 8.54 12.44 -2.61
C PRO A 140 8.09 13.75 -3.27
N LYS A 141 8.80 14.19 -4.31
CA LYS A 141 8.46 15.39 -5.10
C LYS A 141 7.65 15.06 -6.35
N SER A 142 7.45 13.78 -6.67
CA SER A 142 6.75 13.35 -7.87
C SER A 142 5.41 12.69 -7.58
N GLU A 143 4.49 12.88 -8.52
CA GLU A 143 3.21 12.18 -8.55
C GLU A 143 3.29 10.82 -9.27
N TYR A 144 4.48 10.41 -9.76
CA TYR A 144 4.69 9.09 -10.37
C TYR A 144 4.78 7.99 -9.33
N ASN A 145 3.61 7.56 -8.86
CA ASN A 145 3.51 6.43 -7.96
C ASN A 145 2.73 5.29 -8.59
N GLU A 146 3.18 4.06 -8.36
CA GLU A 146 2.51 2.86 -8.84
C GLU A 146 1.65 2.28 -7.73
N THR A 147 0.43 1.82 -8.07
CA THR A 147 -0.40 1.12 -7.09
C THR A 147 0.00 -0.35 -6.97
N LEU A 148 -0.53 -1.04 -5.96
CA LEU A 148 -0.45 -2.51 -5.85
C LEU A 148 -0.87 -3.22 -7.14
N LEU A 149 -1.87 -2.69 -7.85
CA LEU A 149 -2.35 -3.27 -9.10
C LEU A 149 -1.31 -3.12 -10.23
N PHE A 150 -0.57 -2.01 -10.31
CA PHE A 150 0.53 -1.87 -11.26
C PHE A 150 1.60 -2.93 -11.03
N GLU A 151 2.01 -3.16 -9.79
CA GLU A 151 3.00 -4.19 -9.47
C GLU A 151 2.48 -5.60 -9.78
N ALA A 152 1.20 -5.86 -9.49
CA ALA A 152 0.57 -7.14 -9.76
C ALA A 152 0.48 -7.46 -11.26
N VAL A 153 0.32 -6.48 -12.14
CA VAL A 153 0.09 -6.78 -13.57
C VAL A 153 1.38 -6.87 -14.39
N LYS A 154 2.53 -6.50 -13.81
CA LYS A 154 3.85 -6.51 -14.47
C LYS A 154 4.36 -7.90 -14.84
N GLU A 155 3.85 -8.96 -14.23
CA GLU A 155 4.21 -10.34 -14.56
C GLU A 155 2.96 -11.16 -14.93
N ALA A 156 3.12 -12.24 -15.68
CA ALA A 156 1.96 -12.98 -16.22
C ALA A 156 1.35 -13.95 -15.19
N GLU A 157 2.15 -14.40 -14.25
CA GLU A 157 1.87 -15.40 -13.22
C GLU A 157 1.15 -14.84 -11.99
N THR A 158 1.20 -13.52 -11.79
CA THR A 158 0.63 -12.75 -10.67
C THR A 158 -0.89 -12.52 -10.78
N TYR A 159 -1.58 -13.35 -11.57
CA TYR A 159 -3.01 -13.19 -11.84
C TYR A 159 -3.92 -13.39 -10.63
N ARG A 160 -3.47 -14.14 -9.61
CA ARG A 160 -4.26 -14.33 -8.38
C ARG A 160 -4.32 -13.04 -7.58
N VAL A 161 -3.19 -12.35 -7.42
CA VAL A 161 -3.16 -11.02 -6.83
C VAL A 161 -3.97 -10.04 -7.68
N THR A 162 -3.80 -10.05 -9.01
CA THR A 162 -4.57 -9.14 -9.90
C THR A 162 -6.07 -9.34 -9.70
N GLN A 163 -6.54 -10.59 -9.68
CA GLN A 163 -7.92 -10.94 -9.41
C GLN A 163 -8.37 -10.46 -8.03
N LEU A 164 -7.61 -10.76 -6.98
CA LEU A 164 -7.91 -10.35 -5.61
C LEU A 164 -8.05 -8.82 -5.49
N LEU A 165 -7.11 -8.05 -6.05
CA LEU A 165 -7.14 -6.59 -5.98
C LEU A 165 -8.39 -6.03 -6.68
N ILE A 166 -8.77 -6.57 -7.84
CA ILE A 166 -10.00 -6.21 -8.54
C ILE A 166 -11.23 -6.52 -7.67
N GLU A 167 -11.29 -7.73 -7.09
CA GLU A 167 -12.40 -8.17 -6.21
C GLU A 167 -12.51 -7.30 -4.95
N LEU A 168 -11.39 -6.79 -4.44
CA LEU A 168 -11.32 -5.88 -3.30
C LEU A 168 -11.49 -4.40 -3.69
N GLY A 169 -11.82 -4.10 -4.95
CA GLY A 169 -12.23 -2.78 -5.39
C GLY A 169 -11.11 -1.84 -5.81
N ALA A 170 -9.92 -2.37 -6.13
CA ALA A 170 -8.81 -1.59 -6.68
C ALA A 170 -9.24 -0.76 -7.89
N ASN A 171 -8.72 0.46 -8.01
CA ASN A 171 -8.93 1.30 -9.17
C ASN A 171 -8.17 0.74 -10.40
N VAL A 172 -8.88 0.01 -11.25
CA VAL A 172 -8.33 -0.58 -12.48
C VAL A 172 -7.91 0.43 -13.55
N ASN A 173 -8.25 1.71 -13.36
CA ASN A 173 -7.98 2.80 -14.28
C ASN A 173 -7.03 3.86 -13.69
N PHE A 174 -6.36 3.63 -12.56
CA PHE A 174 -5.38 4.58 -12.01
C PHE A 174 -4.28 4.89 -13.03
N ILE A 175 -3.87 6.16 -13.17
CA ILE A 175 -2.90 6.58 -14.18
C ILE A 175 -1.60 7.04 -13.53
N THR A 176 -0.50 6.44 -13.98
CA THR A 176 0.87 6.92 -13.77
C THR A 176 1.70 6.59 -14.99
N PRO A 177 2.06 7.59 -15.80
CA PRO A 177 1.36 8.06 -17.02
C PRO A 177 0.68 7.04 -17.97
N THR A 178 0.78 5.76 -17.68
CA THR A 178 0.12 4.65 -18.35
C THR A 178 -0.95 4.09 -17.43
N SER A 179 -1.84 3.24 -17.95
CA SER A 179 -2.83 2.49 -17.15
C SER A 179 -2.29 1.11 -16.73
N PRO A 180 -2.93 0.41 -15.76
CA PRO A 180 -2.63 -0.99 -15.49
C PRO A 180 -2.81 -1.87 -16.72
N LEU A 181 -3.78 -1.57 -17.58
CA LEU A 181 -4.02 -2.34 -18.80
C LEU A 181 -2.90 -2.19 -19.84
N ASP A 182 -2.27 -1.02 -19.91
CA ASP A 182 -1.12 -0.78 -20.79
C ASP A 182 0.09 -1.63 -20.38
N ASN A 183 0.33 -1.74 -19.05
CA ASN A 183 1.47 -2.48 -18.50
C ASN A 183 1.22 -3.97 -18.28
N ALA A 184 -0.04 -4.42 -18.39
CA ALA A 184 -0.39 -5.80 -18.06
C ALA A 184 0.35 -6.82 -18.94
N LYS A 185 1.09 -7.73 -18.32
CA LYS A 185 1.65 -8.92 -18.95
C LYS A 185 0.72 -10.13 -18.78
N GLY A 186 0.80 -11.05 -19.74
CA GLY A 186 -0.02 -12.27 -19.73
C GLY A 186 -1.48 -12.06 -20.18
N SER A 187 -2.06 -13.07 -20.82
CA SER A 187 -3.44 -13.00 -21.30
C SER A 187 -4.47 -13.00 -20.16
N ARG A 188 -4.15 -13.62 -19.02
CA ARG A 188 -5.04 -13.69 -17.85
C ARG A 188 -5.24 -12.33 -17.20
N ASN A 189 -4.16 -11.60 -16.87
CA ASN A 189 -4.27 -10.25 -16.29
C ASN A 189 -5.00 -9.31 -17.22
N LYS A 190 -4.64 -9.29 -18.52
CA LYS A 190 -5.34 -8.48 -19.52
C LYS A 190 -6.83 -8.79 -19.59
N LYS A 191 -7.21 -10.06 -19.47
CA LYS A 191 -8.62 -10.46 -19.47
C LYS A 191 -9.32 -9.98 -18.20
N LEU A 192 -8.76 -10.25 -17.01
CA LEU A 192 -9.32 -9.82 -15.73
C LEU A 192 -9.54 -8.31 -15.68
N LEU A 193 -8.54 -7.52 -16.11
CA LEU A 193 -8.65 -6.06 -16.19
C LEU A 193 -9.76 -5.61 -17.14
N LYS A 194 -9.83 -6.18 -18.35
CA LYS A 194 -10.89 -5.83 -19.32
C LYS A 194 -12.28 -6.20 -18.82
N ASP A 195 -12.42 -7.38 -18.22
CA ASP A 195 -13.67 -7.86 -17.63
C ASP A 195 -14.11 -6.94 -16.47
N ALA A 196 -13.16 -6.32 -15.77
CA ALA A 196 -13.38 -5.32 -14.73
C ALA A 196 -13.56 -3.87 -15.25
N GLY A 197 -13.60 -3.65 -16.57
CA GLY A 197 -13.79 -2.33 -17.17
C GLY A 197 -12.53 -1.44 -17.22
N ALA A 198 -11.35 -2.03 -17.11
CA ALA A 198 -10.10 -1.31 -17.33
C ALA A 198 -9.99 -0.82 -18.78
N MET A 199 -9.45 0.37 -18.95
CA MET A 199 -9.21 1.04 -20.22
C MET A 199 -7.71 1.38 -20.33
N THR A 200 -7.20 1.44 -21.55
CA THR A 200 -5.85 1.98 -21.81
C THR A 200 -5.81 3.48 -21.55
N SER A 201 -4.63 4.06 -21.30
CA SER A 201 -4.50 5.52 -21.14
C SER A 201 -5.08 6.28 -22.35
N ALA A 202 -4.77 5.84 -23.57
CA ALA A 202 -5.33 6.45 -24.80
C ALA A 202 -6.87 6.34 -24.90
N GLN A 203 -7.48 5.29 -24.35
CA GLN A 203 -8.94 5.18 -24.28
C GLN A 203 -9.52 6.14 -23.23
N LEU A 204 -8.84 6.29 -22.10
CA LEU A 204 -9.21 7.22 -21.03
C LEU A 204 -9.08 8.68 -21.49
N ASP A 205 -8.01 9.04 -22.20
CA ASP A 205 -7.81 10.35 -22.82
C ASP A 205 -9.00 10.73 -23.70
N LYS A 206 -9.39 9.81 -24.59
CA LYS A 206 -10.54 10.00 -25.47
C LYS A 206 -11.86 10.08 -24.69
N LYS A 207 -12.03 9.26 -23.65
CA LYS A 207 -13.25 9.22 -22.83
C LYS A 207 -13.47 10.54 -22.08
N TYR A 208 -12.40 11.13 -21.54
CA TYR A 208 -12.47 12.35 -20.73
C TYR A 208 -12.06 13.62 -21.49
N ASN A 209 -11.78 13.50 -22.80
CA ASN A 209 -11.35 14.60 -23.66
C ASN A 209 -10.12 15.33 -23.11
N ILE A 210 -9.13 14.56 -22.64
CA ILE A 210 -7.85 15.07 -22.17
C ILE A 210 -6.84 14.97 -23.30
N TYR A 211 -6.14 16.08 -23.56
CA TYR A 211 -5.09 16.14 -24.57
C TYR A 211 -3.74 15.75 -23.95
N TRP A 212 -3.01 14.90 -24.66
CA TRP A 212 -1.67 14.46 -24.33
C TRP A 212 -0.72 14.74 -25.50
N ASP A 213 0.42 15.36 -25.20
CA ASP A 213 1.45 15.70 -26.17
C ASP A 213 2.85 15.47 -25.60
N SER A 214 3.60 14.55 -26.21
CA SER A 214 4.96 14.24 -25.77
C SER A 214 5.94 15.39 -26.00
N GLU A 215 5.70 16.27 -26.98
CA GLU A 215 6.59 17.42 -27.22
C GLU A 215 6.46 18.49 -26.12
N GLU A 216 5.31 18.56 -25.45
CA GLU A 216 5.11 19.48 -24.32
C GLU A 216 5.88 19.01 -23.07
N CYS A 217 6.14 17.72 -22.92
CA CYS A 217 7.03 17.20 -21.86
C CYS A 217 8.46 17.68 -21.99
N GLU A 218 8.94 17.92 -23.22
CA GLU A 218 10.29 18.46 -23.43
C GLU A 218 10.39 19.94 -23.02
N LYS A 219 9.25 20.64 -22.92
CA LYS A 219 9.16 22.08 -22.63
C LYS A 219 8.81 22.36 -21.16
N ASP A 220 7.97 21.52 -20.56
CA ASP A 220 7.54 21.63 -19.15
C ASP A 220 7.64 20.26 -18.47
N GLU A 221 8.65 20.11 -17.62
CA GLU A 221 8.90 18.87 -16.85
C GLU A 221 7.70 18.46 -15.98
N SER A 222 6.83 19.41 -15.60
CA SER A 222 5.62 19.15 -14.81
C SER A 222 4.38 18.77 -15.65
N TYR A 223 4.47 18.85 -16.99
CA TYR A 223 3.33 18.61 -17.88
C TYR A 223 2.72 17.22 -17.69
N MET A 224 3.57 16.21 -17.55
CA MET A 224 3.15 14.82 -17.39
C MET A 224 2.48 14.57 -16.02
N GLU A 225 2.93 15.23 -14.94
CA GLU A 225 2.27 15.14 -13.65
C GLU A 225 0.88 15.82 -13.68
N LYS A 226 0.79 16.99 -14.32
CA LYS A 226 -0.50 17.67 -14.55
C LYS A 226 -1.46 16.80 -15.34
N TYR A 227 -0.97 16.12 -16.38
CA TYR A 227 -1.73 15.16 -17.17
C TYR A 227 -2.28 14.02 -16.31
N CYS A 228 -1.41 13.33 -15.56
CA CYS A 228 -1.82 12.20 -14.70
C CYS A 228 -2.86 12.64 -13.68
N LYS A 229 -2.64 13.81 -13.05
CA LYS A 229 -3.56 14.37 -12.06
C LYS A 229 -4.93 14.70 -12.65
N LEU A 230 -4.97 15.39 -13.79
CA LEU A 230 -6.23 15.73 -14.47
C LEU A 230 -7.02 14.48 -14.83
N LEU A 231 -6.35 13.44 -15.33
CA LEU A 231 -7.01 12.20 -15.74
C LEU A 231 -7.50 11.39 -14.54
N ASN A 232 -6.69 11.24 -13.49
CA ASN A 232 -7.11 10.59 -12.25
C ASN A 232 -8.27 11.33 -11.56
N ASP A 233 -8.27 12.67 -11.56
CA ASP A 233 -9.38 13.48 -11.03
C ASP A 233 -10.68 13.26 -11.82
N ALA A 234 -10.58 13.16 -13.16
CA ALA A 234 -11.73 12.86 -14.01
C ALA A 234 -12.29 11.45 -13.75
N ILE A 235 -11.41 10.46 -13.61
CA ILE A 235 -11.77 9.08 -13.29
C ILE A 235 -12.45 8.99 -11.92
N LYS A 236 -11.91 9.67 -10.91
CA LYS A 236 -12.48 9.70 -9.57
C LYS A 236 -13.88 10.32 -9.57
N LYS A 237 -14.05 11.46 -10.23
CA LYS A 237 -15.37 12.14 -10.35
C LYS A 237 -16.41 11.26 -11.03
N ALA A 238 -16.02 10.49 -12.05
CA ALA A 238 -16.93 9.57 -12.73
C ALA A 238 -17.41 8.46 -11.78
N LYS A 239 -16.51 7.87 -11.00
CA LYS A 239 -16.83 6.82 -10.01
C LYS A 239 -17.75 7.31 -8.88
N GLU A 240 -17.65 8.59 -8.50
CA GLU A 240 -18.53 9.20 -7.49
C GLU A 240 -19.94 9.53 -8.02
N SER A 241 -20.14 9.50 -9.34
CA SER A 241 -21.41 9.83 -10.01
C SER A 241 -22.24 8.62 -10.44
N GLU A 242 -21.72 7.41 -10.28
CA GLU A 242 -22.38 6.12 -10.56
C GLU A 242 -23.09 5.57 -9.33
#